data_AF-A0A9C7PPD0-F1
#
_entry.id   AF-A0A9C7PPD0-F1
#
_cell.length_a   1.000
_cell.length_b   1.000
_cell.length_c   1.000
_cell.angle_alpha   90.00
_cell.angle_beta   90.00
_cell.angle_gamma   90.00
#
_symmetry.space_group_name_H-M   'P 1'
#
loop_
_entity.id
_entity.type
_entity.pdbx_description
1 polymer ?
#
loop_
_entity_poly.entity_id
_entity_poly.type
_entity_poly.pdbx_seq_one_letter_code
_entity_poly.pdbx_strand_id
1 'polypeptide(L)'
;MLIGVSNCRKIRQMPFSIFACASSLDWKRSRLKEKKKNSHVKKLTFRRFLSPGKLNGLSRGELLADAEEFGMTPVPLGQREAAQALSETDLIPSGNPNTVVLSEKGWIRAAKGADVNPRELNYRGDDGTFILLWAQQSDASLDRLDGRTYTMPAHTLPSARGMGSRSASS
;
A
#
# COMPACT_ATOMS: atom_id res chain seq x y z
N MET A 1 -54.61 -64.36 -29.18
CA MET A 1 -53.83 -64.52 -30.43
C MET A 1 -52.36 -64.61 -30.06
N LEU A 2 -51.84 -65.75 -29.59
CA LEU A 2 -51.31 -66.87 -30.37
C LEU A 2 -50.42 -66.42 -31.55
N ILE A 3 -49.12 -66.25 -31.28
CA ILE A 3 -48.04 -66.48 -32.25
C ILE A 3 -47.04 -67.39 -31.53
N GLY A 4 -46.80 -68.55 -32.15
CA GLY A 4 -46.36 -69.77 -31.48
C GLY A 4 -44.91 -69.79 -31.05
N VAL A 5 -44.70 -70.26 -29.81
CA VAL A 5 -43.43 -70.84 -29.34
C VAL A 5 -43.35 -72.27 -29.87
N SER A 6 -43.35 -72.42 -31.18
CA SER A 6 -43.08 -73.67 -31.86
C SER A 6 -41.69 -73.55 -32.45
N ASN A 7 -40.77 -74.32 -31.87
CA ASN A 7 -39.45 -74.67 -32.40
C ASN A 7 -38.25 -73.99 -31.72
N CYS A 8 -37.87 -74.50 -30.55
CA CYS A 8 -36.49 -74.42 -30.04
C CYS A 8 -36.11 -75.66 -29.21
N ARG A 9 -36.56 -76.86 -29.62
CA ARG A 9 -36.01 -78.13 -29.08
C ARG A 9 -34.60 -78.44 -29.65
N LYS A 10 -34.10 -77.64 -30.60
CA LYS A 10 -32.76 -77.78 -31.21
C LYS A 10 -31.63 -77.01 -30.49
N ILE A 11 -31.92 -76.34 -29.36
CA ILE A 11 -30.92 -75.55 -28.62
C ILE A 11 -30.18 -76.39 -27.55
N ARG A 12 -30.64 -77.60 -27.21
CA ARG A 12 -30.04 -78.43 -26.16
C ARG A 12 -28.86 -79.32 -26.60
N GLN A 13 -28.30 -79.12 -27.79
CA GLN A 13 -27.08 -79.80 -28.25
C GLN A 13 -26.10 -78.83 -28.93
N MET A 14 -25.84 -77.69 -28.30
CA MET A 14 -24.69 -76.86 -28.63
C MET A 14 -23.72 -76.95 -27.44
N PRO A 15 -22.41 -77.16 -27.65
CA PRO A 15 -21.46 -77.24 -26.56
C PRO A 15 -21.54 -75.96 -25.71
N PHE A 16 -21.49 -76.12 -24.38
CA PHE A 16 -21.59 -75.02 -23.40
C PHE A 16 -20.65 -73.83 -23.72
N SER A 17 -19.57 -74.07 -24.47
CA SER A 17 -18.64 -73.05 -24.96
C SER A 17 -19.28 -72.00 -25.88
N ILE A 18 -20.25 -72.36 -26.74
CA ILE A 18 -20.85 -71.42 -27.69
C ILE A 18 -21.85 -70.47 -26.99
N PHE A 19 -22.59 -70.95 -26.01
CA PHE A 19 -23.51 -70.11 -25.21
C PHE A 19 -22.76 -69.13 -24.29
N ALA A 20 -21.66 -69.56 -23.68
CA ALA A 20 -20.78 -68.66 -22.90
C ALA A 20 -20.11 -67.60 -23.80
N CYS A 21 -19.79 -67.95 -25.05
CA CYS A 21 -19.23 -67.01 -26.01
C CYS A 21 -20.29 -66.00 -26.50
N ALA A 22 -21.53 -66.43 -26.75
CA ALA A 22 -22.63 -65.56 -27.14
C ALA A 22 -23.01 -64.53 -26.05
N SER A 23 -23.06 -64.95 -24.78
CA SER A 23 -23.32 -64.04 -23.65
C SER A 23 -22.16 -63.07 -23.40
N SER A 24 -20.91 -63.52 -23.58
CA SER A 24 -19.70 -62.68 -23.58
C SER A 24 -19.71 -61.63 -24.69
N LEU A 25 -20.12 -62.02 -25.91
CA LEU A 25 -20.23 -61.12 -27.06
C LEU A 25 -21.37 -60.11 -26.87
N ASP A 26 -22.53 -60.52 -26.39
CA ASP A 26 -23.65 -59.61 -26.09
C ASP A 26 -23.34 -58.64 -24.95
N TRP A 27 -22.60 -59.09 -23.94
CA TRP A 27 -22.09 -58.22 -22.88
C TRP A 27 -21.08 -57.18 -23.42
N LYS A 28 -20.13 -57.60 -24.27
CA LYS A 28 -19.20 -56.67 -24.94
C LYS A 28 -19.94 -55.67 -25.82
N ARG A 29 -20.97 -56.11 -26.55
CA ARG A 29 -21.81 -55.27 -27.41
C ARG A 29 -22.64 -54.28 -26.60
N SER A 30 -23.14 -54.69 -25.44
CA SER A 30 -23.89 -53.85 -24.51
C SER A 30 -23.01 -52.77 -23.86
N ARG A 31 -21.80 -53.14 -23.40
CA ARG A 31 -20.79 -52.16 -22.94
C ARG A 31 -20.37 -51.19 -24.04
N LEU A 32 -20.21 -51.65 -25.28
CA LEU A 32 -19.89 -50.78 -26.41
C LEU A 32 -21.02 -49.80 -26.70
N LYS A 33 -22.29 -50.24 -26.60
CA LYS A 33 -23.46 -49.36 -26.72
C LYS A 33 -23.48 -48.33 -25.59
N GLU A 34 -23.21 -48.71 -24.34
CA GLU A 34 -23.09 -47.77 -23.22
C GLU A 34 -21.94 -46.79 -23.39
N LYS A 35 -20.74 -47.25 -23.76
CA LYS A 35 -19.59 -46.37 -24.03
C LYS A 35 -19.91 -45.36 -25.13
N LYS A 36 -20.59 -45.78 -26.20
CA LYS A 36 -21.03 -44.88 -27.28
C LYS A 36 -22.08 -43.89 -26.81
N LYS A 37 -23.06 -44.32 -26.01
CA LYS A 37 -24.07 -43.42 -25.40
C LYS A 37 -23.41 -42.40 -24.48
N ASN A 38 -22.53 -42.82 -23.56
CA ASN A 38 -21.81 -41.92 -22.66
C ASN A 38 -20.90 -40.94 -23.41
N SER A 39 -20.24 -41.40 -24.48
CA SER A 39 -19.48 -40.54 -25.40
C SER A 39 -20.37 -39.47 -26.04
N HIS A 40 -21.55 -39.86 -26.50
CA HIS A 40 -22.50 -38.95 -27.13
C HIS A 40 -23.04 -37.91 -26.16
N VAL A 41 -23.40 -38.33 -24.94
CA VAL A 41 -23.85 -37.44 -23.87
C VAL A 41 -22.76 -36.44 -23.50
N LYS A 42 -21.51 -36.89 -23.30
CA LYS A 42 -20.36 -36.01 -23.02
C LYS A 42 -20.12 -34.97 -24.11
N LYS A 43 -20.27 -35.35 -25.39
CA LYS A 43 -20.14 -34.40 -26.51
C LYS A 43 -21.27 -33.38 -26.55
N LEU A 44 -22.50 -33.80 -26.25
CA LEU A 44 -23.66 -32.90 -26.21
C LEU A 44 -23.57 -31.90 -25.04
N THR A 45 -23.18 -32.37 -23.85
CA THR A 45 -22.99 -31.52 -22.69
C THR A 45 -21.84 -30.54 -22.92
N PHE A 46 -20.71 -30.99 -23.48
CA PHE A 46 -19.60 -30.11 -23.85
C PHE A 46 -20.03 -29.00 -24.83
N ARG A 47 -20.73 -29.34 -25.93
CA ARG A 47 -21.30 -28.34 -26.86
C ARG A 47 -22.23 -27.34 -26.19
N ARG A 48 -22.96 -27.75 -25.15
CA ARG A 48 -23.87 -26.90 -24.39
C ARG A 48 -23.16 -25.97 -23.41
N PHE A 49 -21.91 -26.28 -23.04
CA PHE A 49 -21.07 -25.40 -22.23
C PHE A 49 -20.32 -24.35 -23.06
N LEU A 50 -20.04 -24.59 -24.34
CA LEU A 50 -19.34 -23.62 -25.22
C LEU A 50 -20.08 -22.30 -25.48
N SER A 51 -21.35 -22.16 -25.07
CA SER A 51 -22.02 -20.87 -25.16
C SER A 51 -21.38 -19.85 -24.20
N PRO A 52 -21.04 -18.62 -24.65
CA PRO A 52 -20.26 -17.67 -23.86
C PRO A 52 -20.88 -17.35 -22.49
N GLY A 53 -22.21 -17.26 -22.39
CA GLY A 53 -22.88 -17.02 -21.12
C GLY A 53 -22.73 -18.15 -20.09
N LYS A 54 -22.66 -19.41 -20.53
CA LYS A 54 -22.42 -20.55 -19.62
C LYS A 54 -20.95 -20.71 -19.25
N LEU A 55 -20.04 -20.41 -20.16
CA LEU A 55 -18.61 -20.38 -19.84
C LEU A 55 -18.34 -19.34 -18.76
N ASN A 56 -18.85 -18.11 -18.93
CA ASN A 56 -18.66 -17.05 -17.94
C ASN A 56 -19.26 -17.42 -16.57
N GLY A 57 -20.42 -18.10 -16.57
CA GLY A 57 -21.04 -18.60 -15.34
C GLY A 57 -20.20 -19.66 -14.61
N LEU A 58 -19.65 -20.62 -15.36
CA LEU A 58 -18.73 -21.63 -14.81
C LEU A 58 -17.44 -20.98 -14.29
N SER A 59 -16.79 -20.15 -15.11
CA SER A 59 -15.56 -19.45 -14.72
C SER A 59 -15.77 -18.62 -13.45
N ARG A 60 -16.92 -17.96 -13.31
CA ARG A 60 -17.26 -17.23 -12.08
C ARG A 60 -17.43 -18.17 -10.88
N GLY A 61 -18.03 -19.33 -11.07
CA GLY A 61 -18.19 -20.34 -10.02
C GLY A 61 -16.86 -20.89 -9.52
N GLU A 62 -15.96 -21.27 -10.43
CA GLU A 62 -14.61 -21.73 -10.09
C GLU A 62 -13.83 -20.63 -9.35
N LEU A 63 -13.82 -19.39 -9.86
CA LEU A 63 -13.11 -18.29 -9.21
C LEU A 63 -13.64 -17.95 -7.81
N LEU A 64 -14.95 -18.14 -7.57
CA LEU A 64 -15.54 -17.94 -6.23
C LEU A 64 -15.14 -19.07 -5.28
N ALA A 65 -15.14 -20.33 -5.75
CA ALA A 65 -14.69 -21.47 -4.96
C ALA A 65 -13.20 -21.34 -4.61
N ASP A 66 -12.36 -20.94 -5.57
CA ASP A 66 -10.94 -20.67 -5.36
C ASP A 66 -10.73 -19.50 -4.39
N ALA A 67 -11.59 -18.46 -4.46
CA ALA A 67 -11.53 -17.33 -3.53
C ALA A 67 -11.91 -17.73 -2.10
N GLU A 68 -12.75 -18.75 -1.90
CA GLU A 68 -13.07 -19.29 -0.58
C GLU A 68 -11.96 -20.20 -0.03
N GLU A 69 -11.37 -21.04 -0.89
CA GLU A 69 -10.31 -21.98 -0.49
C GLU A 69 -8.94 -21.29 -0.28
N PHE A 70 -8.61 -20.31 -1.12
CA PHE A 70 -7.29 -19.66 -1.15
C PHE A 70 -7.33 -18.15 -0.89
N GLY A 71 -8.50 -17.59 -0.57
CA GLY A 71 -8.63 -16.17 -0.24
C GLY A 71 -7.82 -15.79 1.00
N MET A 72 -6.86 -14.88 0.83
CA MET A 72 -6.18 -14.23 1.95
C MET A 72 -6.94 -12.97 2.38
N THR A 73 -6.92 -12.65 3.67
CA THR A 73 -7.52 -11.42 4.19
C THR A 73 -6.84 -10.19 3.58
N PRO A 74 -7.58 -9.27 2.95
CA PRO A 74 -7.01 -8.03 2.44
C PRO A 74 -6.40 -7.21 3.58
N VAL A 75 -5.22 -6.66 3.34
CA VAL A 75 -4.60 -5.70 4.26
C VAL A 75 -5.48 -4.45 4.33
N PRO A 76 -5.77 -3.89 5.52
CA PRO A 76 -6.59 -2.69 5.63
C PRO A 76 -5.93 -1.52 4.88
N LEU A 77 -6.68 -0.94 3.94
CA LEU A 77 -6.27 0.26 3.25
C LEU A 77 -6.49 1.46 4.18
N GLY A 78 -5.40 1.97 4.75
CA GLY A 78 -5.43 3.20 5.54
C GLY A 78 -5.46 4.42 4.64
N GLN A 79 -6.38 5.35 4.92
CA GLN A 79 -6.35 6.67 4.30
C GLN A 79 -5.23 7.47 4.98
N ARG A 80 -4.23 7.88 4.21
CA ARG A 80 -3.12 8.73 4.67
C ARG A 80 -3.16 10.02 3.89
N GLU A 81 -2.72 11.11 4.53
CA GLU A 81 -2.50 12.36 3.83
C GLU A 81 -1.42 12.19 2.75
N ALA A 82 -1.56 12.93 1.65
CA ALA A 82 -0.58 12.89 0.58
C ALA A 82 0.79 13.31 1.11
N ALA A 83 1.84 12.60 0.68
CA ALA A 83 3.21 12.92 1.08
C ALA A 83 3.55 14.36 0.63
N GLN A 84 3.85 15.23 1.58
CA GLN A 84 4.34 16.58 1.31
C GLN A 84 5.87 16.55 1.27
N ALA A 85 6.46 17.19 0.26
CA ALA A 85 7.90 17.36 0.20
C ALA A 85 8.33 18.36 1.29
N LEU A 86 9.29 17.97 2.12
CA LEU A 86 9.87 18.86 3.13
C LEU A 86 10.77 19.89 2.44
N SER A 87 10.67 21.16 2.86
CA SER A 87 11.57 22.22 2.42
C SER A 87 12.87 22.21 3.22
N GLU A 88 13.94 22.82 2.71
CA GLU A 88 15.24 22.88 3.40
C GLU A 88 15.13 23.56 4.78
N THR A 89 14.23 24.53 4.93
CA THR A 89 13.94 25.22 6.19
C THR A 89 13.30 24.30 7.24
N ASP A 90 12.52 23.30 6.82
CA ASP A 90 11.88 22.33 7.73
C ASP A 90 12.85 21.26 8.23
N LEU A 91 13.99 21.09 7.54
CA LEU A 91 15.06 20.18 7.93
C LEU A 91 15.97 20.78 9.01
N ILE A 92 15.93 22.10 9.18
CA ILE A 92 16.66 22.77 10.25
C ILE A 92 15.94 22.42 11.57
N PRO A 93 16.65 21.85 12.56
CA PRO A 93 16.02 21.40 13.79
C PRO A 93 15.47 22.60 14.57
N SER A 94 14.18 22.86 14.36
CA SER A 94 13.37 23.92 14.99
C SER A 94 13.15 23.68 16.49
N GLY A 95 13.60 22.54 17.03
CA GLY A 95 13.43 22.18 18.43
C GLY A 95 14.50 22.72 19.39
N ASN A 96 15.56 23.36 18.92
CA ASN A 96 16.58 23.92 19.81
C ASN A 96 16.27 25.39 20.13
N PRO A 97 16.04 25.75 21.41
CA PRO A 97 15.78 27.14 21.77
C PRO A 97 17.00 28.01 21.45
N ASN A 98 16.77 29.19 20.89
CA ASN A 98 17.79 30.19 20.63
C ASN A 98 17.42 31.51 21.31
N THR A 99 18.43 32.22 21.78
CA THR A 99 18.26 33.53 22.41
C THR A 99 19.00 34.57 21.58
N VAL A 100 18.26 35.54 21.04
CA VAL A 100 18.82 36.66 20.27
C VAL A 100 19.14 37.81 21.22
N VAL A 101 20.37 38.28 21.16
CA VAL A 101 20.87 39.39 21.97
C VAL A 101 21.14 40.57 21.06
N LEU A 102 20.50 41.70 21.37
CA LEU A 102 20.72 42.98 20.71
C LEU A 102 21.44 43.93 21.66
N SER A 103 22.56 44.48 21.20
CA SER A 103 23.33 45.49 21.90
C SER A 103 22.77 46.90 21.68
N GLU A 104 23.01 47.81 22.62
CA GLU A 104 22.60 49.22 22.50
C GLU A 104 23.16 49.90 21.25
N LYS A 105 24.38 49.56 20.84
CA LYS A 105 24.99 50.09 19.60
C LYS A 105 24.57 49.35 18.33
N GLY A 106 23.56 48.49 18.38
CA GLY A 106 22.99 47.79 17.22
C GLY A 106 23.79 46.56 16.77
N TRP A 107 24.49 45.88 17.68
CA TRP A 107 25.13 44.61 17.39
C TRP A 107 24.17 43.46 17.68
N ILE A 108 24.01 42.54 16.72
CA ILE A 108 23.13 41.37 16.86
C ILE A 108 23.98 40.11 16.98
N ARG A 109 23.56 39.21 17.86
CA ARG A 109 24.11 37.86 17.98
C ARG A 109 23.05 36.87 18.44
N ALA A 110 23.23 35.60 18.09
CA ALA A 110 22.39 34.50 18.53
C ALA A 110 23.18 33.56 19.45
N ALA A 111 22.61 33.28 20.62
CA ALA A 111 23.08 32.26 21.53
C ALA A 111 22.19 31.02 21.38
N LYS A 112 22.82 29.85 21.45
CA LYS A 112 22.08 28.58 21.51
C LYS A 112 21.71 28.31 22.97
N GLY A 113 20.46 27.97 23.22
CA GLY A 113 19.92 27.73 24.56
C GLY A 113 19.03 28.86 25.08
N ALA A 114 18.24 28.54 26.11
CA ALA A 114 17.35 29.49 26.79
C ALA A 114 18.02 30.21 27.98
N ASP A 115 19.17 29.74 28.44
CA ASP A 115 19.85 30.23 29.64
C ASP A 115 21.10 31.04 29.27
N VAL A 116 20.87 32.29 28.86
CA VAL A 116 21.93 33.19 28.41
C VAL A 116 21.85 34.46 29.24
N ASN A 117 22.80 34.61 30.16
CA ASN A 117 22.88 35.79 31.01
C ASN A 117 23.48 36.97 30.24
N PRO A 118 22.76 38.09 30.09
CA PRO A 118 23.24 39.24 29.32
C PRO A 118 24.50 39.88 29.91
N ARG A 119 24.69 39.76 31.24
CA ARG A 119 25.81 40.33 32.00
C ARG A 119 27.12 39.57 31.84
N GLU A 120 27.06 38.29 31.48
CA GLU A 120 28.24 37.42 31.32
C GLU A 120 28.81 37.48 29.90
N LEU A 121 28.11 38.14 28.98
CA LEU A 121 28.55 38.26 27.60
C LEU A 121 29.58 39.39 27.43
N ASN A 122 30.54 39.17 26.54
CA ASN A 122 31.52 40.19 26.18
C ASN A 122 30.90 41.23 25.24
N TYR A 123 31.04 42.51 25.58
CA TYR A 123 30.65 43.66 24.76
C TYR A 123 31.88 44.50 24.40
N ARG A 124 31.76 45.39 23.40
CA ARG A 124 32.85 46.28 22.98
C ARG A 124 32.78 47.60 23.73
N GLY A 125 33.80 47.92 24.52
CA GLY A 125 33.91 49.20 25.22
C GLY A 125 32.79 49.40 26.25
N ASP A 126 32.03 50.48 26.09
CA ASP A 126 30.88 50.93 26.88
C ASP A 126 29.52 50.40 26.35
N ASP A 127 29.52 49.38 25.49
CA ASP A 127 28.29 48.80 24.95
C ASP A 127 27.66 47.80 25.95
N GLY A 128 26.33 47.72 25.95
CA GLY A 128 25.55 46.91 26.88
C GLY A 128 24.38 46.22 26.18
N THR A 129 23.68 45.34 26.91
CA THR A 129 22.48 44.68 26.38
C THR A 129 21.31 45.64 26.32
N PHE A 130 20.71 45.77 25.14
CA PHE A 130 19.47 46.53 24.97
C PHE A 130 18.24 45.61 25.08
N ILE A 131 18.19 44.55 24.28
CA ILE A 131 17.06 43.62 24.21
C ILE A 131 17.58 42.19 24.22
N LEU A 132 16.90 41.34 25.00
CA LEU A 132 17.07 39.89 25.00
C LEU A 132 15.74 39.27 24.54
N LEU A 133 15.75 38.60 23.39
CA LEU A 133 14.58 37.90 22.87
C LEU A 133 14.82 36.40 22.92
N TRP A 134 14.00 35.70 23.69
CA TRP A 134 13.93 34.25 23.66
C TRP A 134 13.03 33.81 22.50
N ALA A 135 13.56 32.96 21.61
CA ALA A 135 12.81 32.42 20.48
C ALA A 135 12.94 30.88 20.46
N GLN A 136 11.78 30.21 20.48
CA GLN A 136 11.70 28.77 20.24
C GLN A 136 11.74 28.44 18.74
N GLN A 137 11.43 29.42 17.88
CA GLN A 137 11.35 29.26 16.42
C GLN A 137 12.68 29.53 15.73
N SER A 138 12.82 29.05 14.50
CA SER A 138 14.00 29.26 13.65
C SER A 138 14.22 30.71 13.23
N ASP A 139 13.19 31.55 13.32
CA ASP A 139 13.15 32.88 12.73
C ASP A 139 13.18 33.95 13.82
N ALA A 140 14.03 34.96 13.63
CA ALA A 140 14.12 36.12 14.50
C ALA A 140 13.53 37.33 13.77
N SER A 141 12.49 37.94 14.36
CA SER A 141 11.93 39.21 13.92
C SER A 141 12.52 40.36 14.73
N LEU A 142 12.98 41.40 14.05
CA LEU A 142 13.54 42.60 14.64
C LEU A 142 12.75 43.81 14.16
N ASP A 143 12.18 44.53 15.11
CA ASP A 143 11.40 45.73 14.84
C ASP A 143 12.28 46.95 15.11
N ARG A 144 12.37 47.83 14.11
CA ARG A 144 13.07 49.10 14.21
C ARG A 144 12.12 50.17 14.72
N LEU A 145 12.66 51.13 15.48
CA LEU A 145 11.92 52.30 15.98
C LEU A 145 11.20 53.09 14.88
N ASP A 146 11.68 53.01 13.63
CA ASP A 146 11.09 53.64 12.43
C ASP A 146 9.86 52.87 11.89
N GLY A 147 9.37 51.84 12.58
CA GLY A 147 8.20 51.05 12.18
C GLY A 147 8.49 50.00 11.10
N ARG A 148 9.76 49.74 10.78
CA ARG A 148 10.17 48.68 9.83
C ARG A 148 10.47 47.40 10.58
N THR A 149 9.94 46.28 10.09
CA THR A 149 10.18 44.94 10.66
C THR A 149 11.05 44.14 9.70
N TYR A 150 12.07 43.48 10.25
CA TYR A 150 13.00 42.64 9.50
C TYR A 150 12.97 41.23 10.08
N THR A 151 12.69 40.24 9.24
CA THR A 151 12.71 38.83 9.62
C THR A 151 13.94 38.17 9.02
N MET A 152 14.78 37.57 9.86
CA MET A 152 15.95 36.82 9.43
C MET A 152 16.00 35.47 10.15
N PRO A 153 16.45 34.40 9.49
CA PRO A 153 16.64 33.13 10.14
C PRO A 153 17.75 33.20 11.20
N ALA A 154 17.47 32.71 12.41
CA ALA A 154 18.36 32.78 13.56
C ALA A 154 19.70 32.05 13.36
N HIS A 155 19.74 31.05 12.47
CA HIS A 155 20.97 30.30 12.15
C HIS A 155 21.98 31.11 11.32
N THR A 156 21.54 32.18 10.64
CA THR A 156 22.45 33.07 9.89
C THR A 156 23.11 34.12 10.78
N LEU A 157 22.60 34.30 12.01
CA LEU A 157 23.15 35.25 12.96
C LEU A 157 24.48 34.74 13.54
N PRO A 158 25.41 35.65 13.85
CA PRO A 158 26.68 35.26 14.44
C PRO A 158 26.48 34.73 15.86
N SER A 159 27.31 33.76 16.23
CA SER A 159 27.28 33.15 17.55
C SER A 159 27.58 34.15 18.67
N ALA A 160 26.90 33.98 19.81
CA ALA A 160 27.08 34.81 21.00
C ALA A 160 28.47 34.74 21.66
N ARG A 161 29.29 33.74 21.32
CA ARG A 161 30.70 33.67 21.76
C ARG A 161 31.58 34.74 21.10
N GLY A 162 31.18 35.22 19.93
CA GLY A 162 31.84 36.32 19.23
C GLY A 162 31.25 37.69 19.60
N MET A 163 31.82 38.73 19.01
CA MET A 163 31.34 40.11 19.20
C MET A 163 30.07 40.44 18.39
N GLY A 164 29.53 39.49 17.62
CA GLY A 164 28.37 39.71 16.76
C GLY A 164 28.71 40.47 15.46
N SER A 165 27.68 40.75 14.69
CA SER A 165 27.73 41.54 13.46
C SER A 165 26.88 42.77 13.64
N ARG A 166 27.25 43.85 12.94
CA ARG A 166 26.51 45.10 12.97
C ARG A 166 25.20 44.90 12.21
N SER A 167 24.08 45.24 12.83
CA SER A 167 22.83 45.38 12.09
C SER A 167 23.01 46.53 11.10
N ALA A 168 22.81 46.28 9.80
CA ALA A 168 23.03 47.31 8.80
C ALA A 168 22.15 48.53 9.11
N SER A 169 22.79 49.68 9.25
CA SER A 169 22.15 50.98 9.46
C SER A 169 22.21 51.74 8.14
N SER A 170 21.21 51.51 7.29
CA SER A 170 20.92 52.35 6.13
C SER A 170 19.42 52.41 5.94
#